data_AF-D0KXQ2-F1
#
_entry.id   AF-D0KXQ2-F1
#
_cell.length_a   1.000
_cell.length_b   1.000
_cell.length_c   1.000
_cell.angle_alpha   90.00
_cell.angle_beta   90.00
_cell.angle_gamma   90.00
#
_symmetry.space_group_name_H-M   'P 1'
#
loop_
_entity.id
_entity.type
_entity.pdbx_description
1 polymer ?
#
loop_
_entity_poly.entity_id
_entity_poly.type
_entity_poly.pdbx_seq_one_letter_code
_entity_poly.pdbx_strand_id
1 'polypeptide(L)'
;MKPIDQSRTSRRPRRGHALPETERRRHAVMLRVNDAELAEIDARRGIYDRGEFLRMALFGMTQARPRPAMVIPTLNQSAWLELSRSASNLNQFARHLNEAGIQLGDLPQIIILLNQFRDALIGVRLTEDMDDES
;
A
#
# COMPACT_ATOMS: atom_id res chain seq x y z
N MET A 1 -20.69 -5.38 -45.68
CA MET A 1 -20.31 -4.36 -44.67
C MET A 1 -21.09 -4.66 -43.40
N LYS A 2 -20.48 -5.29 -42.38
CA LYS A 2 -21.17 -5.62 -41.12
C LYS A 2 -21.16 -4.39 -40.20
N PRO A 3 -22.28 -4.00 -39.56
CA PRO A 3 -22.28 -2.86 -38.66
C PRO A 3 -21.49 -3.21 -37.39
N ILE A 4 -20.60 -2.30 -37.00
CA ILE A 4 -19.82 -2.40 -35.75
C ILE A 4 -20.78 -2.08 -34.60
N ASP A 5 -21.03 -3.07 -33.75
CA ASP A 5 -21.77 -2.92 -32.50
C ASP A 5 -20.99 -2.01 -31.53
N GLN A 6 -21.52 -0.80 -31.32
CA GLN A 6 -20.92 0.23 -30.48
C GLN A 6 -21.19 0.03 -28.97
N SER A 7 -21.89 -1.04 -28.57
CA SER A 7 -22.31 -1.23 -27.17
C SER A 7 -21.21 -1.75 -26.22
N ARG A 8 -20.03 -2.15 -26.73
CA ARG A 8 -18.93 -2.68 -25.90
C ARG A 8 -17.82 -1.66 -25.71
N THR A 9 -18.07 -0.62 -24.91
CA THR A 9 -16.97 0.15 -24.32
C THR A 9 -16.33 -0.71 -23.21
N SER A 10 -15.22 -1.39 -23.52
CA SER A 10 -14.45 -2.14 -22.52
C SER A 10 -13.72 -1.16 -21.60
N ARG A 11 -14.45 -0.60 -20.62
CA ARG A 11 -13.83 0.13 -19.52
C ARG A 11 -13.05 -0.89 -18.70
N ARG A 12 -11.73 -0.94 -18.91
CA ARG A 12 -10.81 -1.74 -18.09
C ARG A 12 -11.07 -1.41 -16.61
N PRO A 13 -11.34 -2.40 -15.74
CA PRO A 13 -11.56 -2.11 -14.32
C PRO A 13 -10.29 -1.52 -13.72
N ARG A 14 -10.41 -0.36 -13.08
CA ARG A 14 -9.35 0.20 -12.24
C ARG A 14 -9.10 -0.79 -11.10
N ARG A 15 -7.83 -1.16 -10.84
CA ARG A 15 -7.44 -2.04 -9.73
C ARG A 15 -8.07 -1.53 -8.42
N GLY A 16 -9.01 -2.31 -7.91
CA GLY A 16 -9.81 -2.07 -6.72
C GLY A 16 -11.04 -2.95 -6.79
N HIS A 17 -11.39 -3.64 -5.71
CA HIS A 17 -12.63 -4.42 -5.66
C HIS A 17 -13.82 -3.52 -6.04
N ALA A 18 -14.64 -3.99 -6.97
CA ALA A 18 -15.90 -3.32 -7.28
C ALA A 18 -16.74 -3.31 -5.99
N LEU A 19 -17.31 -2.15 -5.65
CA LEU A 19 -18.20 -2.05 -4.48
C LEU A 19 -19.40 -2.99 -4.67
N PRO A 20 -19.91 -3.59 -3.58
CA PRO A 20 -21.12 -4.40 -3.63
C PRO A 20 -22.29 -3.58 -4.19
N GLU A 21 -23.24 -4.26 -4.86
CA GLU A 21 -24.36 -3.62 -5.56
C GLU A 21 -25.14 -2.62 -4.70
N THR A 22 -25.28 -2.92 -3.41
CA THR A 22 -25.97 -2.11 -2.39
C THR A 22 -25.26 -0.79 -2.07
N GLU A 23 -23.94 -0.73 -2.25
CA GLU A 23 -23.12 0.46 -1.98
C GLU A 23 -22.83 1.29 -3.24
N ARG A 24 -23.30 0.83 -4.41
CA ARG A 24 -23.11 1.55 -5.67
C ARG A 24 -23.91 2.84 -5.66
N ARG A 25 -23.20 3.96 -5.83
CA ARG A 25 -23.78 5.30 -5.90
C ARG A 25 -24.43 5.50 -7.28
N ARG A 26 -25.73 5.24 -7.37
CA ARG A 26 -26.51 5.32 -8.63
C ARG A 26 -27.31 6.61 -8.80
N HIS A 27 -27.60 7.31 -7.71
CA HIS A 27 -28.41 8.53 -7.73
C HIS A 27 -27.50 9.75 -7.90
N ALA A 28 -27.85 10.62 -8.86
CA ALA A 28 -27.20 11.91 -9.06
C ALA A 28 -28.07 13.01 -8.46
N VAL A 29 -27.46 13.90 -7.69
CA VAL A 29 -28.11 15.09 -7.12
C VAL A 29 -27.45 16.31 -7.74
N MET A 30 -28.26 17.19 -8.34
CA MET A 30 -27.81 18.47 -8.87
C MET A 30 -28.14 19.57 -7.87
N LEU A 31 -27.12 20.34 -7.48
CA LEU A 31 -27.25 21.52 -6.63
C LEU A 31 -26.87 22.75 -7.45
N ARG A 32 -27.71 23.79 -7.39
CA ARG A 32 -27.36 25.12 -7.90
C ARG A 32 -26.84 25.96 -6.74
N VAL A 33 -25.72 26.63 -6.97
CA VAL A 33 -25.06 27.51 -6.00
C VAL A 33 -24.79 28.86 -6.66
N ASN A 34 -24.73 29.92 -5.86
CA ASN A 34 -24.27 31.23 -6.32
C ASN A 34 -22.73 31.31 -6.34
N ASP A 35 -22.18 32.42 -6.85
CA ASP A 35 -20.73 32.58 -7.01
C ASP A 35 -19.96 32.58 -5.68
N ALA A 36 -20.54 33.14 -4.61
CA ALA A 36 -19.92 33.19 -3.30
C ALA A 36 -19.86 31.79 -2.66
N GLU A 37 -20.95 31.03 -2.74
CA GLU A 37 -21.05 29.65 -2.27
C GLU A 37 -20.08 28.73 -3.05
N LEU A 38 -19.94 28.94 -4.36
CA LEU A 38 -19.00 28.17 -5.17
C LEU A 38 -17.54 28.43 -4.76
N ALA A 39 -17.19 29.70 -4.49
CA ALA A 39 -15.87 30.07 -4.01
C ALA A 39 -15.57 29.45 -2.64
N GLU A 40 -16.55 29.43 -1.74
CA GLU A 40 -16.42 28.80 -0.41
C GLU A 40 -16.22 27.28 -0.52
N ILE A 41 -16.94 26.61 -1.41
CA ILE A 41 -16.77 25.18 -1.69
C ILE A 41 -15.36 24.91 -2.22
N ASP A 42 -14.88 25.70 -3.18
CA ASP A 42 -13.57 25.52 -3.78
C ASP A 42 -12.42 25.82 -2.80
N ALA A 43 -12.62 26.73 -1.84
CA ALA A 43 -11.67 26.97 -0.76
C ALA A 43 -11.62 25.82 0.27
N ARG A 44 -12.77 25.22 0.59
CA ARG A 44 -12.86 24.16 1.63
C ARG A 44 -12.53 22.75 1.13
N ARG A 45 -12.72 22.46 -0.16
CA ARG A 45 -12.55 21.10 -0.72
C ARG A 45 -11.13 20.56 -0.70
N GLY A 46 -10.12 21.43 -0.63
CA GLY A 46 -8.72 21.03 -0.72
C GLY A 46 -8.42 20.21 -2.00
N ILE A 47 -8.01 18.95 -1.83
CA ILE A 47 -7.64 18.04 -2.93
C ILE A 47 -8.82 17.24 -3.51
N TYR A 48 -10.02 17.37 -2.95
CA TYR A 48 -11.18 16.57 -3.32
C TYR A 48 -11.99 17.20 -4.45
N ASP A 49 -12.65 16.35 -5.25
CA ASP A 49 -13.65 16.81 -6.22
C ASP A 49 -14.87 17.38 -5.47
N ARG A 50 -15.53 18.38 -6.07
CA ARG A 50 -16.66 19.10 -5.44
C ARG A 50 -17.76 18.17 -4.94
N GLY A 51 -18.15 17.18 -5.75
CA GLY A 51 -19.20 16.21 -5.37
C GLY A 51 -18.77 15.25 -4.26
N GLU A 52 -17.49 14.87 -4.21
CA GLU A 52 -16.95 14.04 -3.13
C GLU A 52 -16.89 14.83 -1.83
N PHE A 53 -16.40 16.07 -1.88
CA PHE A 53 -16.37 16.99 -0.75
C PHE A 53 -17.76 17.24 -0.16
N LEU A 54 -18.76 17.59 -0.99
CA LEU A 54 -20.12 17.84 -0.52
C LEU A 54 -20.76 16.60 0.11
N ARG A 55 -20.51 15.42 -0.45
CA ARG A 55 -20.95 14.16 0.14
C ARG A 55 -20.27 13.91 1.48
N MET A 56 -18.97 14.18 1.59
CA MET A 56 -18.23 14.03 2.83
C MET A 56 -18.75 14.96 3.93
N ALA A 57 -19.01 16.22 3.58
CA ALA A 57 -19.56 17.21 4.48
C ALA A 57 -20.97 16.84 4.96
N LEU A 58 -21.85 16.37 4.07
CA LEU A 58 -23.25 16.06 4.41
C LEU A 58 -23.39 14.81 5.31
N PHE A 59 -22.62 13.76 5.01
CA PHE A 59 -22.75 12.48 5.72
C PHE A 59 -21.72 12.33 6.87
N GLY A 60 -21.06 13.40 7.29
CA GLY A 60 -20.03 13.36 8.34
C GLY A 60 -18.87 12.42 8.00
N MET A 61 -18.68 12.13 6.72
CA MET A 61 -17.68 11.20 6.21
C MET A 61 -16.34 11.93 6.05
N THR A 62 -15.83 12.53 7.13
CA THR A 62 -14.49 13.16 7.17
C THR A 62 -13.38 12.16 6.80
N GLN A 63 -13.69 10.85 6.77
CA GLN A 63 -12.76 9.76 6.45
C GLN A 63 -13.22 8.79 5.35
N ALA A 64 -14.21 9.11 4.50
CA ALA A 64 -14.65 8.13 3.47
C ALA A 64 -14.03 8.33 2.09
N ARG A 65 -12.72 8.62 2.06
CA ARG A 65 -11.69 7.94 1.27
C ARG A 65 -10.41 8.75 1.46
N PRO A 66 -9.51 8.37 2.38
CA PRO A 66 -8.12 8.54 2.03
C PRO A 66 -7.99 7.77 0.71
N ARG A 67 -7.69 8.45 -0.40
CA ARG A 67 -6.79 7.80 -1.37
C ARG A 67 -5.69 7.25 -0.47
N PRO A 68 -5.36 5.95 -0.50
CA PRO A 68 -4.34 5.43 0.39
C PRO A 68 -3.05 6.16 -0.01
N ALA A 69 -2.82 7.32 0.60
CA ALA A 69 -1.51 7.78 0.94
C ALA A 69 -1.06 6.62 1.79
N MET A 70 -0.27 5.76 1.18
CA MET A 70 0.49 4.75 1.87
C MET A 70 1.44 5.53 2.75
N VAL A 71 0.92 6.08 3.85
CA VAL A 71 1.70 6.69 4.91
C VAL A 71 2.25 5.50 5.63
N ILE A 72 3.38 5.02 5.11
CA ILE A 72 4.20 4.02 5.79
C ILE A 72 4.50 4.64 7.15
N PRO A 73 4.09 4.01 8.27
CA PRO A 73 4.39 4.52 9.60
C PRO A 73 5.88 4.85 9.70
N THR A 74 6.22 5.96 10.36
CA THR A 74 7.62 6.41 10.47
C THR A 74 8.55 5.32 11.03
N LEU A 75 8.04 4.50 11.95
CA LEU A 75 8.72 3.30 12.47
C LEU A 75 9.12 2.31 11.36
N ASN A 76 8.23 2.08 10.40
CA ASN A 76 8.53 1.18 9.29
C ASN A 76 9.60 1.81 8.38
N GLN A 77 9.60 3.13 8.18
CA GLN A 77 10.59 3.78 7.31
C GLN A 77 12.02 3.61 7.84
N SER A 78 12.24 3.78 9.15
CA SER A 78 13.57 3.56 9.74
C SER A 78 13.97 2.09 9.69
N ALA A 79 13.06 1.16 9.98
CA ALA A 79 13.32 -0.28 9.89
C ALA A 79 13.68 -0.71 8.45
N TRP A 80 12.97 -0.19 7.45
CA TRP A 80 13.26 -0.41 6.04
C TRP A 80 14.63 0.14 5.63
N LEU A 81 15.01 1.30 6.15
CA LEU A 81 16.31 1.92 5.86
C LEU A 81 17.47 1.08 6.41
N GLU A 82 17.37 0.65 7.67
CA GLU A 82 18.39 -0.19 8.31
C GLU A 82 18.50 -1.58 7.66
N LEU A 83 17.36 -2.19 7.29
CA LEU A 83 17.35 -3.44 6.54
C LEU A 83 17.97 -3.29 5.15
N SER A 84 17.67 -2.19 4.45
CA SER A 84 18.23 -1.91 3.12
C SER A 84 19.74 -1.75 3.15
N ARG A 85 20.29 -1.07 4.16
CA ARG A 85 21.75 -0.95 4.38
C ARG A 85 22.39 -2.32 4.59
N SER A 86 21.79 -3.13 5.45
CA SER A 86 22.28 -4.48 5.78
C SER A 86 22.27 -5.40 4.54
N ALA A 87 21.20 -5.35 3.74
CA ALA A 87 21.08 -6.09 2.49
C ALA A 87 22.10 -5.64 1.43
N SER A 88 22.38 -4.33 1.33
CA SER A 88 23.39 -3.80 0.41
C SER A 88 24.79 -4.33 0.75
N ASN A 89 25.15 -4.32 2.03
CA ASN A 89 26.44 -4.85 2.50
C ASN A 89 26.55 -6.36 2.19
N LEU A 90 25.49 -7.13 2.46
CA LEU A 90 25.46 -8.56 2.15
C LEU A 90 25.62 -8.82 0.65
N ASN A 91 24.99 -8.01 -0.20
CA ASN A 91 25.12 -8.12 -1.65
C ASN A 91 26.55 -7.82 -2.12
N GLN A 92 27.24 -6.87 -1.50
CA GLN A 92 28.67 -6.60 -1.78
C GLN A 92 29.54 -7.78 -1.37
N PHE A 93 29.32 -8.38 -0.19
CA PHE A 93 30.02 -9.60 0.21
C PHE A 93 29.80 -10.75 -0.76
N ALA A 94 28.55 -10.99 -1.18
CA ALA A 94 28.23 -12.02 -2.16
C ALA A 94 28.95 -11.78 -3.49
N ARG A 95 28.99 -10.52 -3.96
CA ARG A 95 29.74 -10.13 -5.17
C ARG A 95 31.24 -10.41 -5.03
N HIS A 96 31.87 -10.03 -3.92
CA HIS A 96 33.29 -10.29 -3.68
C HIS A 96 33.60 -11.79 -3.60
N LEU A 97 32.75 -12.58 -2.95
CA LEU A 97 32.90 -14.05 -2.89
C LEU A 97 32.80 -14.69 -4.28
N ASN A 98 31.83 -14.25 -5.09
CA ASN A 98 31.66 -14.72 -6.47
C ASN A 98 32.88 -14.34 -7.34
N GLU A 99 33.42 -13.13 -7.20
CA GLU A 99 34.64 -12.70 -7.92
C GLU A 99 35.89 -13.47 -7.48
N ALA A 100 35.96 -13.88 -6.21
CA ALA A 100 37.02 -14.74 -5.67
C ALA A 100 36.85 -16.22 -6.04
N GLY A 101 35.75 -16.60 -6.71
CA GLY A 101 35.45 -17.99 -7.09
C GLY A 101 35.09 -18.89 -5.91
N ILE A 102 34.80 -18.32 -4.74
CA ILE A 102 34.42 -19.08 -3.53
C ILE A 102 32.92 -19.36 -3.60
N GLN A 103 32.54 -20.63 -3.58
CA GLN A 103 31.12 -20.99 -3.59
C GLN A 103 30.56 -20.96 -2.16
N LEU A 104 29.27 -20.64 -2.02
CA LEU A 104 28.61 -20.67 -0.71
C LEU A 104 28.68 -22.06 -0.04
N GLY A 105 28.78 -23.13 -0.84
CA GLY A 105 28.97 -24.49 -0.32
C GLY A 105 30.28 -24.68 0.46
N ASP A 106 31.28 -23.83 0.22
CA ASP A 106 32.59 -23.87 0.88
C ASP A 106 32.58 -23.11 2.22
N LEU A 107 31.48 -22.44 2.57
CA LEU A 107 31.34 -21.56 3.73
C LEU A 107 30.12 -21.94 4.59
N PRO A 108 30.10 -23.14 5.20
CA PRO A 108 28.93 -23.66 5.94
C PRO A 108 28.53 -22.77 7.13
N GLN A 109 29.49 -22.15 7.82
CA GLN A 109 29.21 -21.19 8.90
C GLN A 109 28.39 -19.99 8.43
N ILE A 110 28.61 -19.49 7.21
CA ILE A 110 27.89 -18.33 6.67
C ILE A 110 26.44 -18.71 6.37
N ILE A 111 26.20 -19.92 5.85
CA ILE A 111 24.84 -20.43 5.59
C ILE A 111 24.06 -20.52 6.91
N ILE A 112 24.67 -21.07 7.97
CA ILE A 112 24.03 -21.19 9.29
C ILE A 112 23.66 -19.80 9.83
N LEU A 113 24.60 -18.85 9.77
CA LEU A 113 24.39 -17.49 10.27
C LEU A 113 23.30 -16.74 9.48
N LEU A 114 23.23 -16.93 8.17
CA LEU A 114 22.17 -16.34 7.33
C LEU A 114 20.79 -16.93 7.62
N ASN A 115 20.70 -18.23 7.89
CA ASN A 115 19.44 -18.85 8.31
C ASN A 115 18.99 -18.30 9.67
N GLN A 116 19.89 -18.19 10.65
CA GLN A 116 19.58 -17.58 11.95
C GLN A 116 19.12 -16.12 11.81
N PHE A 117 19.77 -15.35 10.93
CA PHE A 117 19.39 -13.97 10.65
C PHE A 117 17.99 -13.89 10.01
N ARG A 118 17.68 -14.80 9.07
CA ARG A 118 16.36 -14.92 8.46
C ARG A 118 15.29 -15.26 9.50
N ASP A 119 15.56 -16.22 10.38
CA ASP A 119 14.62 -16.65 11.42
C ASP A 119 14.33 -15.51 12.41
N ALA A 120 15.36 -14.72 12.76
CA ALA A 120 15.21 -13.52 13.56
C ALA A 120 14.37 -12.42 12.87
N LEU A 121 14.50 -12.26 11.55
CA LEU A 121 13.72 -11.28 10.77
C LEU A 121 12.26 -11.66 10.59
N ILE A 122 11.97 -12.95 10.40
CA ILE A 122 10.61 -13.47 10.22
C ILE A 122 9.89 -13.61 11.58
N GLY A 123 10.62 -13.45 12.69
CA GLY A 123 10.07 -13.57 14.03
C GLY A 123 9.79 -15.03 14.42
N VAL A 124 10.54 -15.98 13.86
CA VAL A 124 10.40 -17.43 14.15
C VAL A 124 10.98 -17.79 15.53
N ARG A 125 11.36 -16.80 16.35
CA ARG A 125 11.68 -17.02 17.77
C ARG A 125 10.39 -17.29 18.57
N LEU A 126 10.07 -18.58 18.68
CA LEU A 126 9.53 -19.28 19.86
C LEU A 126 8.16 -18.81 20.38
N THR A 127 7.12 -19.50 19.91
CA THR A 127 5.91 -19.83 20.69
C THR A 127 6.20 -20.84 21.81
N GLU A 128 7.43 -20.91 22.34
CA GLU A 128 7.83 -21.94 23.32
C GLU A 128 8.03 -21.40 24.76
N ASP A 129 7.77 -20.11 25.03
CA ASP A 129 7.93 -19.54 26.38
C ASP A 129 6.60 -19.02 27.01
N MET A 130 5.43 -19.56 26.63
CA MET A 130 4.13 -19.15 27.21
C MET A 130 3.42 -20.20 28.08
N ASP A 131 4.02 -21.37 28.32
CA ASP A 131 3.44 -22.41 29.17
C ASP A 131 4.31 -22.68 30.41
N ASP A 132 4.48 -21.69 31.28
CA ASP A 132 4.80 -21.93 32.70
C ASP A 132 4.45 -20.69 33.54
N GLU A 133 3.18 -20.59 33.94
CA GLU A 133 2.79 -20.19 35.30
C GLU A 133 1.31 -20.59 35.52
N SER A 134 1.12 -21.65 36.31
CA SER A 134 -0.15 -22.09 36.90
C SER A 134 -0.41 -21.38 38.22
#